data_AF-A0A1M7L2H9-F1
#
_entry.id   AF-A0A1M7L2H9-F1
#
_cell.length_a   1.000
_cell.length_b   1.000
_cell.length_c   1.000
_cell.angle_alpha   90.00
_cell.angle_beta   90.00
_cell.angle_gamma   90.00
#
_symmetry.space_group_name_H-M   'P 1'
#
loop_
_entity.id
_entity.type
_entity.pdbx_description
1 polymer ?
#
loop_
_entity_poly.entity_id
_entity_poly.type
_entity_poly.pdbx_seq_one_letter_code
_entity_poly.pdbx_strand_id
1 'polypeptide(L)'
;MNKNLSPKDLERLDLLEKDLHESSSHLLGYPCTIDFDYSLLSKFLKYPVNNVGDAYYSGGTYQINTHTFEREVNDFFAQMFNAPSEDYWGYITNGSTEGNLYGLYLARQLYPLGIVNFSEDSHYSIQKI
;
A
#
# COMPACT_ATOMS: atom_id res chain seq x y z
N MET A 1 22.47 -4.91 -9.88
CA MET A 1 23.28 -3.95 -10.69
C MET A 1 24.12 -3.13 -9.73
N ASN A 2 25.38 -3.52 -9.48
CA ASN A 2 26.34 -2.61 -8.85
C ASN A 2 26.80 -1.62 -9.93
N LYS A 3 26.08 -0.52 -10.07
CA LYS A 3 26.65 0.66 -10.73
C LYS A 3 27.61 1.25 -9.70
N ASN A 4 28.90 1.25 -10.00
CA ASN A 4 29.94 1.79 -9.11
C ASN A 4 29.66 3.27 -8.84
N LEU A 5 29.00 3.56 -7.72
CA LEU A 5 28.80 4.92 -7.23
C LEU A 5 30.16 5.54 -6.94
N SER A 6 30.29 6.86 -7.15
CA SER A 6 31.50 7.56 -6.76
C SER A 6 31.63 7.59 -5.23
N PRO A 7 32.83 7.76 -4.66
CA PRO A 7 33.00 7.92 -3.22
C PRO A 7 32.14 9.05 -2.64
N LYS A 8 31.98 10.15 -3.38
CA LYS A 8 31.12 11.28 -3.01
C LYS A 8 29.63 10.90 -2.98
N ASP A 9 29.19 10.03 -3.88
CA ASP A 9 27.79 9.59 -3.88
C ASP A 9 27.51 8.61 -2.74
N LEU A 10 28.47 7.74 -2.40
CA LEU A 10 28.38 6.89 -1.21
C LEU A 10 28.29 7.73 0.07
N GLU A 11 29.15 8.74 0.21
CA GLU A 11 29.10 9.68 1.34
C GLU A 11 27.73 10.37 1.46
N ARG A 12 27.12 10.75 0.33
CA ARG A 12 25.77 11.34 0.32
C ARG A 12 24.67 10.36 0.78
N LEU A 13 24.81 9.07 0.49
CA LEU A 13 23.86 8.06 0.95
C LEU A 13 24.00 7.82 2.45
N ASP A 14 25.23 7.76 2.96
CA ASP A 14 25.50 7.62 4.40
C ASP A 14 24.96 8.82 5.19
N LEU A 15 25.15 10.04 4.66
CA LEU A 15 24.59 11.25 5.24
C LEU A 15 23.05 11.23 5.24
N LEU A 16 22.43 10.78 4.14
CA LEU A 16 20.98 10.63 4.07
C LEU A 16 20.45 9.63 5.09
N GLU A 17 21.10 8.47 5.26
CA GLU A 17 20.73 7.47 6.26
C GLU A 17 20.78 8.07 7.67
N LYS A 18 21.85 8.79 7.99
CA LYS A 18 22.00 9.47 9.28
C LYS A 18 20.89 10.49 9.51
N ASP A 19 20.61 11.37 8.54
CA ASP A 19 19.59 12.40 8.65
C ASP A 19 18.18 11.80 8.86
N LEU A 20 17.88 10.69 8.16
CA LEU A 20 16.62 9.97 8.30
C LEU A 20 16.51 9.27 9.67
N HIS A 21 17.59 8.68 10.16
CA HIS A 21 17.63 8.04 11.48
C HIS A 21 17.43 9.05 12.62
N GLU A 22 18.10 10.21 12.54
CA GLU A 22 17.91 11.28 13.53
C GLU A 22 16.47 11.81 13.48
N SER A 23 15.91 12.01 12.29
CA SER A 23 14.53 12.49 12.12
C SER A 23 13.49 11.48 12.65
N SER A 24 13.67 10.19 12.40
CA SER A 24 12.73 9.16 12.83
C SER A 24 12.72 8.99 14.35
N SER A 25 13.85 9.19 15.02
CA SER A 25 13.95 9.12 16.50
C SER A 25 13.13 10.19 17.24
N HIS A 26 12.70 11.24 16.53
CA HIS A 26 11.88 12.33 17.06
C HIS A 26 10.46 12.36 16.47
N LEU A 27 10.06 11.36 15.69
CA LEU A 27 8.76 11.34 15.04
C LEU A 27 7.65 11.00 16.03
N LEU A 28 6.90 12.02 16.48
CA LEU A 28 5.72 11.86 17.34
C LEU A 28 4.45 12.51 16.77
N GLY A 29 4.58 13.35 15.73
CA GLY A 29 3.49 14.20 15.23
C GLY A 29 2.68 13.64 14.06
N TYR A 30 2.97 12.41 13.61
CA TYR A 30 2.31 11.82 12.45
C TYR A 30 1.95 10.35 12.71
N PRO A 31 0.78 9.85 12.26
CA PRO A 31 0.34 8.49 12.49
C PRO A 31 1.06 7.51 11.54
N CYS A 32 2.34 7.27 11.83
CA CYS A 32 3.19 6.35 11.07
C CYS A 32 3.98 5.48 12.03
N THR A 33 3.95 4.17 11.84
CA THR A 33 4.88 3.25 12.52
C THR A 33 6.30 3.52 12.03
N ILE A 34 7.30 3.40 12.90
CA ILE A 34 8.72 3.67 12.57
C ILE A 34 9.61 2.42 12.67
N ASP A 35 9.09 1.32 13.22
CA ASP A 35 9.84 0.09 13.44
C ASP A 35 9.69 -0.86 12.23
N PHE A 36 10.43 -0.55 11.16
CA PHE A 36 10.44 -1.37 9.94
C PHE A 36 11.74 -2.19 9.84
N ASP A 37 11.62 -3.51 9.82
CA ASP A 37 12.70 -4.43 9.44
C ASP A 37 12.32 -5.23 8.19
N TYR A 38 12.85 -4.80 7.04
CA TYR A 38 12.65 -5.48 5.75
C TYR A 38 13.74 -6.50 5.43
N SER A 39 14.66 -6.82 6.35
CA SER A 39 15.78 -7.74 6.10
C SER A 39 15.32 -9.07 5.51
N LEU A 40 14.24 -9.66 6.06
CA LEU A 40 13.64 -10.92 5.59
C LEU A 40 13.08 -10.84 4.17
N LEU A 41 12.58 -9.67 3.77
CA LEU A 41 11.91 -9.44 2.48
C LEU A 41 12.85 -8.87 1.41
N SER A 42 13.97 -8.26 1.80
CA SER A 42 14.93 -7.57 0.92
C SER A 42 15.40 -8.40 -0.27
N LYS A 43 15.54 -9.72 -0.08
CA LYS A 43 15.94 -10.68 -1.13
C LYS A 43 14.99 -10.73 -2.33
N PHE A 44 13.74 -10.28 -2.18
CA PHE A 44 12.74 -10.26 -3.26
C PHE A 44 12.82 -9.00 -4.13
N LEU A 45 13.44 -7.91 -3.63
CA LEU A 45 13.56 -6.63 -4.34
C LEU A 45 14.42 -6.68 -5.63
N LYS A 46 15.11 -7.81 -5.86
CA LYS A 46 15.86 -8.07 -7.09
C LYS A 46 14.99 -8.58 -8.25
N TYR A 47 13.72 -8.92 -8.00
CA TYR A 47 12.77 -9.35 -9.01
C TYR A 47 11.79 -8.20 -9.32
N PRO A 48 11.35 -8.05 -10.58
CA PRO A 48 10.34 -7.06 -10.94
C PRO A 48 8.94 -7.54 -10.53
N VAL A 49 8.70 -7.71 -9.22
CA VAL A 49 7.41 -8.18 -8.72
C VAL A 49 6.32 -7.18 -9.10
N ASN A 50 5.23 -7.66 -9.68
CA ASN A 50 4.09 -6.84 -10.07
C ASN A 50 2.78 -7.65 -9.98
N ASN A 51 1.87 -7.21 -9.11
CA ASN A 51 0.52 -7.77 -8.97
C ASN A 51 -0.42 -7.12 -9.97
N VAL A 52 -0.18 -7.35 -11.26
CA VAL A 52 -0.99 -6.76 -12.32
C VAL A 52 -2.31 -7.52 -12.50
N GLY A 53 -3.41 -6.76 -12.44
CA GLY A 53 -4.76 -7.30 -12.64
C GLY A 53 -5.39 -7.75 -11.32
N ASP A 54 -6.40 -8.61 -11.43
CA ASP A 54 -7.12 -9.14 -10.28
C ASP A 54 -6.38 -10.35 -9.68
N ALA A 55 -6.14 -10.32 -8.37
CA ALA A 55 -5.46 -11.39 -7.63
C ALA A 55 -6.23 -12.73 -7.63
N TYR A 56 -7.54 -12.71 -7.87
CA TYR A 56 -8.41 -13.89 -7.96
C TYR A 56 -8.54 -14.41 -9.40
N TYR A 57 -8.06 -13.67 -10.41
CA TYR A 57 -8.09 -14.10 -11.80
C TYR A 57 -6.89 -15.00 -12.16
N SER A 58 -7.18 -16.24 -12.57
CA SER A 58 -6.15 -17.23 -12.92
C SER A 58 -5.59 -17.09 -14.35
N GLY A 59 -6.19 -16.26 -15.20
CA GLY A 59 -5.78 -16.08 -16.60
C GLY A 59 -4.74 -14.97 -16.82
N GLY A 60 -4.12 -14.45 -15.76
CA GLY A 60 -3.09 -13.43 -15.86
C GLY A 60 -1.82 -13.93 -16.56
N THR A 61 -1.23 -13.09 -17.42
CA THR A 61 -0.02 -13.46 -18.19
C THR A 61 1.28 -13.16 -17.44
N TYR A 62 1.26 -12.29 -16.42
CA TYR A 62 2.45 -11.90 -15.66
C TYR A 62 2.67 -12.81 -14.45
N GLN A 63 3.73 -13.62 -14.49
CA GLN A 63 3.97 -14.67 -13.49
C GLN A 63 4.84 -14.21 -12.30
N ILE A 64 5.54 -13.08 -12.42
CA ILE A 64 6.39 -12.54 -11.34
C ILE A 64 5.51 -11.67 -10.43
N ASN A 65 4.57 -12.31 -9.72
CA ASN A 65 3.60 -11.63 -8.86
C ASN A 65 3.57 -12.26 -7.47
N THR A 66 2.80 -11.65 -6.59
CA THR A 66 2.54 -12.09 -5.21
C THR A 66 1.05 -12.20 -4.92
N HIS A 67 0.22 -12.53 -5.94
CA HIS A 67 -1.24 -12.60 -5.79
C HIS A 67 -1.67 -13.53 -4.65
N THR A 68 -0.93 -14.62 -4.39
CA THR A 68 -1.22 -15.51 -3.26
C THR A 68 -1.10 -14.81 -1.91
N PHE A 69 -0.03 -14.04 -1.69
CA PHE A 69 0.13 -13.26 -0.45
C PHE A 69 -0.90 -12.12 -0.36
N GLU A 70 -1.25 -11.48 -1.48
CA GLU A 70 -2.32 -10.48 -1.52
C GLU A 70 -3.67 -11.07 -1.09
N ARG A 71 -4.03 -12.26 -1.58
CA ARG A 71 -5.25 -12.96 -1.12
C ARG A 71 -5.18 -13.29 0.37
N GLU A 72 -4.07 -13.82 0.86
CA GLU A 72 -3.89 -14.12 2.31
C GLU A 72 -4.08 -12.87 3.20
N VAL A 73 -3.58 -11.71 2.77
CA VAL A 73 -3.77 -10.44 3.49
C VAL A 73 -5.22 -9.96 3.41
N ASN A 74 -5.86 -10.08 2.25
CA ASN A 74 -7.29 -9.78 2.11
C ASN A 74 -8.13 -10.65 3.03
N ASP A 75 -7.86 -11.96 3.08
CA ASP A 75 -8.57 -12.92 3.93
C ASP A 75 -8.39 -12.58 5.42
N PHE A 76 -7.18 -12.18 5.83
CA PHE A 76 -6.91 -11.72 7.18
C PHE A 76 -7.79 -10.52 7.59
N PHE A 77 -7.88 -9.50 6.73
CA PHE A 77 -8.71 -8.32 7.01
C PHE A 77 -10.21 -8.61 6.87
N ALA A 78 -10.61 -9.46 5.93
CA ALA A 78 -11.99 -9.92 5.79
C ALA A 78 -12.45 -10.61 7.08
N GLN A 79 -11.62 -11.50 7.64
CA GLN A 79 -11.90 -12.12 8.93
C GLN A 79 -11.93 -11.10 10.08
N MET A 80 -10.94 -10.19 10.14
CA MET A 80 -10.88 -9.16 11.18
C MET A 80 -12.11 -8.25 11.20
N PHE A 81 -12.65 -7.92 10.03
CA PHE A 81 -13.83 -7.05 9.88
C PHE A 81 -15.16 -7.81 9.83
N ASN A 82 -15.16 -9.13 10.02
CA ASN A 82 -16.34 -9.98 9.90
C ASN A 82 -17.07 -9.80 8.56
N ALA A 83 -16.30 -9.73 7.48
CA ALA A 83 -16.86 -9.74 6.13
C ALA A 83 -17.65 -11.05 5.92
N PRO A 84 -18.75 -11.02 5.13
CA PRO A 84 -19.47 -12.22 4.77
C PRO A 84 -18.54 -13.28 4.17
N SER A 85 -18.61 -14.51 4.68
CA SER A 85 -17.79 -15.62 4.18
C SER A 85 -18.03 -15.83 2.69
N GLU A 86 -16.94 -15.91 1.92
CA GLU A 86 -16.98 -16.08 0.45
C GLU A 86 -17.72 -14.98 -0.33
N ASP A 87 -18.06 -13.86 0.32
CA ASP A 87 -18.77 -12.72 -0.31
C ASP A 87 -18.07 -11.40 0.08
N TYR A 88 -16.78 -11.35 -0.30
CA TYR A 88 -15.97 -10.14 -0.29
C TYR A 88 -15.03 -10.12 -1.49
N TRP A 89 -14.62 -8.93 -1.88
CA TRP A 89 -13.58 -8.70 -2.87
C TRP A 89 -12.77 -7.49 -2.44
N GLY A 90 -11.47 -7.52 -2.71
CA GLY A 90 -10.55 -6.44 -2.36
C GLY A 90 -9.17 -6.64 -2.97
N TYR A 91 -8.34 -5.63 -2.86
CA TYR A 91 -6.97 -5.62 -3.35
C TYR A 91 -6.10 -4.73 -2.45
N ILE A 92 -4.78 -4.93 -2.49
CA ILE A 92 -3.84 -4.13 -1.68
C ILE A 92 -3.58 -2.78 -2.37
N THR A 93 -3.91 -1.70 -1.66
CA THR A 93 -3.74 -0.31 -2.16
C THR A 93 -2.38 0.27 -1.77
N ASN A 94 -1.96 1.35 -2.44
CA ASN A 94 -0.75 2.11 -2.07
C ASN A 94 -0.98 3.11 -0.93
N GLY A 95 -2.20 3.13 -0.36
CA GLY A 95 -2.59 4.00 0.75
C GLY A 95 -4.07 4.33 0.73
N SER A 96 -4.57 4.85 1.83
CA SER A 96 -6.02 5.06 2.04
C SER A 96 -6.65 6.05 1.07
N THR A 97 -5.89 6.97 0.46
CA THR A 97 -6.43 7.86 -0.59
C THR A 97 -6.91 7.07 -1.80
N GLU A 98 -6.16 6.05 -2.22
CA GLU A 98 -6.55 5.16 -3.31
C GLU A 98 -7.76 4.32 -2.92
N GLY A 99 -7.75 3.75 -1.71
CA GLY A 99 -8.89 2.98 -1.19
C GLY A 99 -10.19 3.79 -1.10
N ASN A 100 -10.13 5.03 -0.60
CA ASN A 100 -11.26 5.95 -0.56
C ASN A 100 -11.76 6.27 -1.98
N LEU A 101 -10.85 6.50 -2.92
CA LEU A 101 -11.19 6.80 -4.31
C LEU A 101 -11.92 5.62 -4.94
N TYR A 102 -11.40 4.41 -4.78
CA TYR A 102 -12.00 3.22 -5.35
C TYR A 102 -13.36 2.91 -4.71
N GLY A 103 -13.48 3.03 -3.39
CA GLY A 103 -14.75 2.85 -2.67
C GLY A 103 -15.83 3.83 -3.14
N LEU A 104 -15.50 5.13 -3.26
CA LEU A 104 -16.44 6.13 -3.78
C LEU A 104 -16.73 5.94 -5.27
N TYR A 105 -15.75 5.52 -6.06
CA TYR A 105 -15.96 5.16 -7.46
C TYR A 105 -17.00 4.04 -7.61
N LEU A 106 -16.85 2.94 -6.86
CA LEU A 106 -17.83 1.85 -6.84
C LEU A 106 -19.20 2.32 -6.35
N ALA A 107 -19.26 3.09 -5.27
CA ALA A 107 -20.51 3.63 -4.76
C ALA A 107 -21.22 4.49 -5.82
N ARG A 108 -20.48 5.30 -6.59
CA ARG A 108 -21.05 6.10 -7.69
C ARG A 108 -21.57 5.23 -8.84
N GLN A 109 -20.88 4.14 -9.18
CA GLN A 109 -21.37 3.21 -10.21
C GLN A 109 -22.68 2.55 -9.79
N LEU A 110 -22.82 2.18 -8.52
CA LEU A 110 -24.01 1.52 -7.98
C LEU A 110 -25.15 2.50 -7.69
N TYR A 111 -24.83 3.73 -7.27
CA TYR A 111 -25.78 4.76 -6.84
C TYR A 111 -25.48 6.10 -7.54
N PRO A 112 -25.81 6.24 -8.84
CA PRO A 112 -25.43 7.42 -9.63
C PRO A 112 -26.06 8.74 -9.16
N LEU A 113 -27.15 8.68 -8.38
CA LEU A 113 -27.81 9.83 -7.76
C LEU A 113 -27.58 9.88 -6.23
N GLY A 114 -26.66 9.06 -5.72
CA GLY A 114 -26.33 9.02 -4.31
C GLY A 114 -25.74 10.34 -3.81
N ILE A 115 -26.04 10.68 -2.56
CA ILE A 115 -25.45 11.82 -1.87
C ILE A 115 -24.39 11.28 -0.91
N VAL A 116 -23.16 11.75 -1.07
CA VAL A 116 -22.05 11.41 -0.16
C VAL A 116 -22.15 12.29 1.08
N ASN A 117 -22.23 11.67 2.26
CA ASN A 117 -22.21 12.36 3.54
C ASN A 117 -20.93 11.98 4.29
N PHE A 118 -20.20 12.96 4.81
CA PHE A 118 -18.98 12.75 5.58
C PHE A 118 -18.84 13.85 6.65
N SER A 119 -18.12 13.57 7.73
CA SER A 119 -17.89 14.52 8.84
C SER A 119 -16.95 15.66 8.43
N GLU A 120 -17.04 16.81 9.10
CA GLU A 120 -16.04 17.88 9.02
C GLU A 120 -14.63 17.42 9.44
N ASP A 121 -14.54 16.42 10.31
CA ASP A 121 -13.28 15.78 10.74
C ASP A 121 -12.74 14.76 9.73
N SER A 122 -13.45 14.52 8.62
CA SER A 122 -13.02 13.53 7.63
C SER A 122 -11.70 13.97 6.99
N HIS A 123 -10.82 13.00 6.75
CA HIS A 123 -9.54 13.27 6.13
C HIS A 123 -9.73 13.98 4.78
N TYR A 124 -8.86 14.96 4.49
CA TYR A 124 -8.97 15.85 3.32
C TYR A 124 -9.07 15.09 1.99
N SER A 125 -8.58 13.84 1.93
CA SER A 125 -8.68 13.01 0.73
C SER A 125 -10.12 12.78 0.30
N ILE A 126 -11.09 12.71 1.22
CA ILE A 126 -12.51 12.55 0.90
C ILE A 126 -13.05 13.75 0.13
N GLN A 127 -12.67 14.98 0.51
CA GLN A 127 -13.10 16.18 -0.20
C GLN A 127 -12.44 16.34 -1.58
N LYS A 128 -11.25 15.77 -1.75
CA LYS A 128 -10.49 15.83 -3.00
C LYS A 128 -11.05 14.90 -4.08
N ILE A 129 -11.58 13.75 -3.68
CA ILE A 129 -12.10 12.67 -4.52
C ILE A 129 -13.50 13.02 -5.02
#